data_AF-G3U4U6-F1
#
_entry.id   AF-G3U4U6-F1
#
_cell.length_a   1.000
_cell.length_b   1.000
_cell.length_c   1.000
_cell.angle_alpha   90.00
_cell.angle_beta   90.00
_cell.angle_gamma   90.00
#
_symmetry.space_group_name_H-M   'P 1'
#
loop_
_entity.id
_entity.type
_entity.pdbx_description
1 polymer ?
#
loop_
_entity_poly.entity_id
_entity_poly.type
_entity_poly.pdbx_seq_one_letter_code
_entity_poly.pdbx_strand_id
1 'polypeptide(L)'
;HHECTDQKVYQAVTDDLPAAFVDGTTSGGDGDAKSLRIMERESGRYVEMHARYIGTTVFVRQLGRYLTLAIRMPEDLAMSYEESQDLQLCVNGCPLSERIDDGHGQTWPGYTLETANSQCHEKMPVKDIYFQSCVFDLLTTGDANFTAAAHSALEDVAALHPRKERWHIFPSSGSGTPCGGSDLSVSLGLTCLFLIVF
;
A
#
# COMPACT_ATOMS: atom_id res chain seq x y z
N HIS A 1 8.87 20.18 10.23
CA HIS A 1 8.68 21.41 9.43
C HIS A 1 8.18 22.54 10.34
N HIS A 2 9.09 23.14 11.13
CA HIS A 2 8.75 24.08 12.21
C HIS A 2 7.99 25.34 11.71
N GLU A 3 8.15 25.72 10.45
CA GLU A 3 7.43 26.87 9.86
C GLU A 3 6.00 26.53 9.40
N CYS A 4 5.66 25.25 9.24
CA CYS A 4 4.37 24.84 8.67
C CYS A 4 3.43 24.18 9.69
N THR A 5 3.97 23.39 10.61
CA THR A 5 3.21 22.72 11.67
C THR A 5 4.13 22.32 12.80
N ASP A 6 3.63 22.41 14.03
CA ASP A 6 4.21 21.70 15.16
C ASP A 6 4.07 20.19 14.96
N GLN A 7 4.82 19.41 15.74
CA GLN A 7 4.69 17.96 15.75
C GLN A 7 3.27 17.56 16.15
N LYS A 8 2.61 16.76 15.31
CA LYS A 8 1.30 16.17 15.57
C LYS A 8 1.39 14.66 15.59
N VAL A 9 0.60 14.05 16.46
CA VAL A 9 0.48 12.60 16.59
C VAL A 9 -0.98 12.23 16.42
N TYR A 10 -1.24 11.32 15.49
CA TYR A 10 -2.55 10.70 15.30
C TYR A 10 -2.46 9.24 15.76
N GLN A 11 -3.45 8.80 16.53
CA GLN A 11 -3.56 7.43 16.97
C GLN A 11 -5.02 7.02 16.88
N ALA A 12 -5.24 5.80 16.37
CA ALA A 12 -6.54 5.16 16.31
C ALA A 12 -6.40 3.71 16.77
N VAL A 13 -7.47 3.18 17.36
CA VAL A 13 -7.60 1.78 17.70
C VAL A 13 -8.97 1.28 17.24
N THR A 14 -9.18 -0.03 17.20
CA THR A 14 -10.51 -0.58 16.91
C THR A 14 -11.53 -0.02 17.91
N ASP A 15 -12.66 0.43 17.38
CA ASP A 15 -13.78 1.07 18.09
C ASP A 15 -13.51 2.50 18.61
N ASP A 16 -12.33 3.05 18.34
CA ASP A 16 -11.97 4.45 18.64
C ASP A 16 -11.17 5.08 17.49
N LEU A 17 -11.90 5.71 16.57
CA LEU A 17 -11.37 6.40 15.40
C LEU A 17 -11.59 7.92 15.53
N PRO A 18 -10.75 8.64 16.29
CA PRO A 18 -10.97 10.05 16.59
C PRO A 18 -10.77 10.93 15.36
N ALA A 19 -11.53 12.03 15.28
CA ALA A 19 -11.37 13.08 14.28
C ALA A 19 -10.42 14.21 14.74
N ALA A 20 -9.47 13.89 15.63
CA ALA A 20 -8.52 14.82 16.23
C ALA A 20 -7.16 14.13 16.46
N PHE A 21 -6.12 14.94 16.58
CA PHE A 21 -4.82 14.50 17.07
C PHE A 21 -4.90 14.21 18.58
N VAL A 22 -3.88 13.52 19.13
CA VAL A 22 -3.84 13.14 20.56
C VAL A 22 -3.91 14.34 21.52
N ASP A 23 -3.51 15.53 21.06
CA ASP A 23 -3.59 16.79 21.81
C ASP A 23 -4.97 17.47 21.72
N GLY A 24 -5.95 16.82 21.07
CA GLY A 24 -7.31 17.32 20.85
C GLY A 24 -7.44 18.31 19.69
N THR A 25 -6.33 18.68 19.02
CA THR A 25 -6.39 19.60 17.88
C THR A 25 -6.83 18.89 16.60
N THR A 26 -7.45 19.60 15.68
CA THR A 26 -7.87 19.05 14.37
C THR A 26 -7.04 19.57 13.20
N SER A 27 -6.08 20.45 13.48
CA SER A 27 -5.19 21.04 12.49
C SER A 27 -3.83 21.40 13.08
N GLY A 28 -2.82 21.46 12.21
CA GLY A 28 -1.49 21.97 12.50
C GLY A 28 -1.10 23.12 11.56
N GLY A 29 -0.31 24.06 12.07
CA GLY A 29 0.08 25.30 11.41
C GLY A 29 -0.64 26.53 11.96
N ASP A 30 -0.02 27.70 11.77
CA ASP A 30 -0.54 29.00 12.21
C ASP A 30 -1.32 29.72 11.08
N GLY A 31 -2.33 30.51 11.44
CA GLY A 31 -3.15 31.31 10.51
C GLY A 31 -4.25 30.56 9.73
N ASP A 32 -4.72 31.17 8.64
CA ASP A 32 -5.85 30.69 7.82
C ASP A 32 -5.51 29.48 6.93
N ALA A 33 -4.23 29.30 6.60
CA ALA A 33 -3.74 28.24 5.73
C ALA A 33 -3.33 27.00 6.53
N LYS A 34 -4.32 26.25 7.03
CA LYS A 34 -4.11 24.98 7.73
C LYS A 34 -3.32 24.00 6.85
N SER A 35 -2.03 23.84 7.15
CA SER A 35 -1.10 23.02 6.37
C SER A 35 -1.30 21.52 6.63
N LEU A 36 -1.78 21.19 7.82
CA LEU A 36 -2.18 19.86 8.26
C LEU A 36 -3.61 19.92 8.82
N ARG A 37 -4.48 18.99 8.41
CA ARG A 37 -5.87 18.91 8.91
C ARG A 37 -6.35 17.46 8.96
N ILE A 38 -7.19 17.16 9.95
CA ILE A 38 -7.99 15.94 10.02
C ILE A 38 -9.43 16.26 9.64
N MET A 39 -10.05 15.38 8.88
CA MET A 39 -11.46 15.47 8.52
C MET A 39 -12.15 14.13 8.76
N GLU A 40 -13.21 14.15 9.55
CA GLU A 40 -14.14 13.03 9.63
C GLU A 40 -14.94 12.96 8.33
N ARG A 41 -15.03 11.76 7.75
CA ARG A 41 -15.85 11.48 6.56
C ARG A 41 -17.06 10.64 6.91
N GLU A 42 -16.87 9.69 7.80
CA GLU A 42 -17.93 8.85 8.33
C GLU A 42 -17.72 8.70 9.83
N SER A 43 -18.77 8.96 10.61
CA SER A 43 -18.59 9.16 12.04
C SER A 43 -18.08 7.90 12.73
N GLY A 44 -16.95 8.03 13.43
CA GLY A 44 -16.25 6.93 14.12
C GLY A 44 -15.79 5.78 13.22
N ARG A 45 -15.82 5.95 11.89
CA ARG A 45 -15.52 4.86 10.94
C ARG A 45 -14.56 5.23 9.83
N TYR A 46 -14.48 6.50 9.43
CA TYR A 46 -13.56 6.93 8.38
C TYR A 46 -13.06 8.35 8.60
N VAL A 47 -11.74 8.51 8.70
CA VAL A 47 -11.06 9.81 8.79
C VAL A 47 -10.03 9.98 7.68
N GLU A 48 -9.81 11.22 7.29
CA GLU A 48 -8.77 11.62 6.35
C GLU A 48 -7.86 12.66 6.97
N MET A 49 -6.55 12.47 6.81
CA MET A 49 -5.54 13.44 7.18
C MET A 49 -4.89 14.00 5.92
N HIS A 50 -4.85 15.33 5.84
CA HIS A 50 -4.31 16.07 4.69
C HIS A 50 -3.09 16.87 5.14
N ALA A 51 -1.90 16.34 4.92
CA ALA A 51 -0.63 17.00 5.18
C ALA A 51 -0.14 17.71 3.91
N ARG A 52 -0.75 18.87 3.60
CA ARG A 52 -0.52 19.60 2.35
C ARG A 52 0.92 20.07 2.19
N TYR A 53 1.59 20.40 3.29
CA TYR A 53 2.98 20.87 3.30
C TYR A 53 4.00 19.83 2.79
N ILE A 54 3.67 18.54 2.83
CA ILE A 54 4.48 17.42 2.30
C ILE A 54 3.72 16.63 1.23
N GLY A 55 2.67 17.21 0.63
CA GLY A 55 1.89 16.56 -0.42
C GLY A 55 1.26 15.21 -0.02
N THR A 56 1.13 14.93 1.28
CA THR A 56 0.77 13.60 1.79
C THR A 56 -0.68 13.55 2.22
N THR A 57 -1.35 12.44 1.94
CA THR A 57 -2.74 12.19 2.35
C THR A 57 -2.84 10.80 2.94
N VAL A 58 -3.49 10.68 4.10
CA VAL A 58 -3.64 9.41 4.83
C VAL A 58 -5.11 9.17 5.12
N PHE A 59 -5.60 8.00 4.77
CA PHE A 59 -6.95 7.53 5.04
C PHE A 59 -6.89 6.42 6.08
N VAL A 60 -7.73 6.52 7.12
CA VAL A 60 -7.88 5.48 8.14
C VAL A 60 -9.34 5.13 8.25
N ARG A 61 -9.67 3.84 8.07
CA ARG A 61 -11.06 3.35 8.13
C ARG A 61 -11.13 2.13 9.04
N GLN A 62 -12.23 2.01 9.77
CA GLN A 62 -12.56 0.78 10.50
C GLN A 62 -13.55 -0.06 9.70
N LEU A 63 -13.22 -1.33 9.48
CA LEU A 63 -14.07 -2.33 8.84
C LEU A 63 -14.19 -3.55 9.75
N GLY A 64 -15.39 -3.73 10.32
CA GLY A 64 -15.60 -4.72 11.37
C GLY A 64 -14.69 -4.44 12.56
N ARG A 65 -13.75 -5.37 12.83
CA ARG A 65 -12.81 -5.29 13.96
C ARG A 65 -11.39 -4.84 13.55
N TYR A 66 -11.19 -4.50 12.29
CA TYR A 66 -9.88 -4.19 11.73
C TYR A 66 -9.82 -2.73 11.26
N LEU A 67 -8.61 -2.17 11.29
CA LEU A 67 -8.30 -0.87 10.71
C LEU A 67 -7.62 -1.07 9.36
N THR A 68 -8.04 -0.28 8.37
CA THR A 68 -7.37 -0.18 7.07
C THR A 68 -6.69 1.18 6.95
N LEU A 69 -5.54 1.19 6.28
CA LEU A 69 -4.68 2.36 6.11
C LEU A 69 -4.32 2.52 4.63
N ALA A 70 -4.52 3.71 4.08
CA ALA A 70 -4.04 4.06 2.75
C ALA A 70 -3.27 5.38 2.80
N ILE A 71 -2.09 5.42 2.16
CA ILE A 71 -1.18 6.56 2.18
C ILE A 71 -0.82 6.93 0.75
N ARG A 72 -0.95 8.22 0.41
CA ARG A 72 -0.36 8.81 -0.80
C ARG A 72 0.71 9.80 -0.38
N MET A 73 1.93 9.59 -0.85
CA MET A 73 3.09 10.42 -0.57
C MET A 73 3.88 10.68 -1.86
N PRO A 74 4.49 11.87 -2.05
CA PRO A 74 5.45 12.11 -3.12
C PRO A 74 6.64 11.14 -3.04
N GLU A 75 7.14 10.67 -4.19
CA GLU A 75 8.21 9.66 -4.26
C GLU A 75 9.52 10.13 -3.63
N ASP A 76 9.89 11.38 -3.88
CA ASP A 76 11.07 12.02 -3.29
C ASP A 76 11.01 12.06 -1.77
N LEU A 77 9.82 12.26 -1.20
CA LEU A 77 9.62 12.21 0.25
C LEU A 77 9.56 10.78 0.78
N ALA A 78 8.85 9.88 0.10
CA ALA A 78 8.76 8.47 0.48
C ALA A 78 10.12 7.76 0.50
N MET A 79 11.04 8.17 -0.39
CA MET A 79 12.39 7.62 -0.50
C MET A 79 13.45 8.44 0.27
N SER A 80 13.05 9.49 1.00
CA SER A 80 13.94 10.31 1.82
C SER A 80 14.05 9.77 3.25
N TYR A 81 14.74 8.65 3.40
CA TYR A 81 15.03 8.06 4.71
C TYR A 81 16.51 7.79 4.90
N GLU A 82 16.96 7.71 6.15
CA GLU A 82 18.35 7.39 6.48
C GLU A 82 18.60 5.88 6.40
N GLU A 83 19.85 5.46 6.12
CA GLU A 83 20.22 4.04 6.06
C GLU A 83 19.95 3.28 7.38
N SER A 84 19.87 3.99 8.51
CA SER A 84 19.52 3.45 9.83
C SER A 84 18.05 3.04 9.96
N GLN A 85 17.19 3.44 9.00
CA GLN A 85 15.74 3.19 8.97
C GLN A 85 15.40 2.14 7.91
N ASP A 86 16.11 1.01 7.93
CA ASP A 86 16.00 -0.06 6.93
C ASP A 86 14.65 -0.82 6.96
N LEU A 87 14.01 -0.89 8.13
CA LEU A 87 12.70 -1.52 8.29
C LEU A 87 11.55 -0.56 7.98
N GLN A 88 11.14 -0.52 6.71
CA GLN A 88 9.95 0.22 6.24
C GLN A 88 9.04 -0.67 5.38
N LEU A 89 7.93 -1.14 5.95
CA LEU A 89 7.01 -2.06 5.28
C LEU A 89 6.40 -1.48 3.98
N CYS A 90 6.13 -0.18 3.94
CA CYS A 90 5.57 0.48 2.75
C CYS A 90 6.57 0.60 1.58
N VAL A 91 7.88 0.50 1.86
CA VAL A 91 8.95 0.63 0.85
C VAL A 91 9.49 -0.75 0.49
N ASN A 92 9.88 -1.54 1.50
CA ASN A 92 10.60 -2.80 1.33
C ASN A 92 9.71 -4.05 1.47
N GLY A 93 8.44 -3.87 1.89
CA GLY A 93 7.55 -4.96 2.23
C GLY A 93 7.92 -5.66 3.54
N CYS A 94 7.24 -6.78 3.82
CA CYS A 94 7.47 -7.55 5.03
C CYS A 94 8.79 -8.34 4.96
N PRO A 95 9.53 -8.48 6.08
CA PRO A 95 10.66 -9.40 6.20
C PRO A 95 10.24 -10.83 5.82
N LEU A 96 11.18 -11.61 5.26
CA LEU A 96 10.89 -12.98 4.79
C LEU A 96 10.31 -13.88 5.89
N SER A 97 10.72 -13.70 7.15
CA SER A 97 10.22 -14.48 8.29
C SER A 97 8.76 -14.20 8.63
N GLU A 98 8.24 -13.03 8.27
CA GLU A 98 6.85 -12.61 8.51
C GLU A 98 5.96 -12.86 7.29
N ARG A 99 6.53 -13.31 6.16
CA ARG A 99 5.75 -13.63 4.97
C ARG A 99 5.09 -14.99 5.16
N ILE A 100 3.78 -15.03 4.95
CA ILE A 100 3.00 -16.25 4.97
C ILE A 100 3.14 -16.91 3.61
N ASP A 101 3.67 -18.15 3.59
CA ASP A 101 3.83 -18.94 2.37
C ASP A 101 2.51 -19.65 2.01
N ASP A 102 2.08 -19.49 0.76
CA ASP A 102 0.88 -20.10 0.18
C ASP A 102 0.94 -21.65 0.18
N GLY A 103 2.15 -22.23 0.29
CA GLY A 103 2.37 -23.67 0.15
C GLY A 103 2.11 -24.53 1.41
N HIS A 104 2.11 -23.94 2.61
CA HIS A 104 2.11 -24.70 3.88
C HIS A 104 1.28 -24.08 5.00
N GLY A 105 0.69 -22.90 4.78
CA GLY A 105 -0.21 -22.26 5.75
C GLY A 105 -1.52 -23.04 5.87
N GLN A 106 -1.95 -23.28 7.10
CA GLN A 106 -3.22 -23.95 7.43
C GLN A 106 -4.37 -23.32 6.63
N THR A 107 -4.76 -23.95 5.52
CA THR A 107 -5.98 -23.56 4.80
C THR A 107 -7.11 -23.73 5.80
N TRP A 108 -7.83 -22.65 6.13
CA TRP A 108 -8.97 -22.78 7.01
C TRP A 108 -9.96 -23.76 6.38
N PRO A 109 -10.45 -24.77 7.11
CA PRO A 109 -11.26 -25.85 6.54
C PRO A 109 -12.63 -25.42 5.97
N GLY A 110 -12.91 -24.11 5.91
CA GLY A 110 -14.14 -23.53 5.37
C GLY A 110 -14.06 -22.95 3.95
N TYR A 111 -12.87 -22.61 3.44
CA TYR A 111 -12.72 -21.94 2.14
C TYR A 111 -11.75 -22.66 1.21
N THR A 112 -12.25 -23.05 0.03
CA THR A 112 -11.40 -23.52 -1.07
C THR A 112 -10.89 -22.35 -1.90
N LEU A 113 -9.76 -22.53 -2.59
CA LEU A 113 -9.22 -21.53 -3.52
C LEU A 113 -10.26 -21.12 -4.58
N GLU A 114 -11.09 -22.05 -5.07
CA GLU A 114 -12.13 -21.77 -6.05
C GLU A 114 -13.24 -20.89 -5.46
N THR A 115 -13.73 -21.23 -4.27
CA THR A 115 -14.76 -20.44 -3.57
C THR A 115 -14.26 -19.03 -3.24
N ALA A 116 -13.04 -18.92 -2.71
CA ALA A 116 -12.42 -17.62 -2.39
C ALA A 116 -12.26 -16.75 -3.65
N ASN A 117 -11.78 -17.34 -4.75
CA ASN A 117 -11.67 -16.64 -6.03
C ASN A 117 -13.02 -16.12 -6.52
N SER A 118 -14.07 -16.96 -6.50
CA SER A 118 -15.41 -16.56 -6.94
C SER A 118 -15.95 -15.39 -6.11
N GLN A 119 -15.86 -15.50 -4.78
CA GLN A 119 -16.37 -14.48 -3.86
C GLN A 119 -15.62 -13.14 -4.00
N CYS A 120 -14.30 -13.17 -4.11
CA CYS A 120 -13.51 -11.94 -4.35
C CYS A 120 -13.81 -11.33 -5.72
N HIS A 121 -14.05 -12.16 -6.74
CA HIS A 121 -14.31 -11.70 -8.10
C HIS A 121 -15.66 -10.97 -8.25
N GLU A 122 -16.64 -11.28 -7.39
CA GLU A 122 -17.93 -10.58 -7.38
C GLU A 122 -17.79 -9.09 -7.05
N LYS A 123 -16.88 -8.71 -6.14
CA LYS A 123 -16.63 -7.32 -5.76
C LYS A 123 -15.48 -6.68 -6.52
N MET A 124 -14.47 -7.46 -6.90
CA MET A 124 -13.25 -6.98 -7.56
C MET A 124 -12.99 -7.82 -8.82
N PRO A 125 -13.50 -7.40 -9.99
CA PRO A 125 -13.37 -8.19 -11.22
C PRO A 125 -11.95 -8.19 -11.80
N VAL A 126 -11.09 -7.25 -11.37
CA VAL A 126 -9.71 -7.15 -11.83
C VAL A 126 -8.82 -7.97 -10.90
N LYS A 127 -8.07 -8.93 -11.45
CA LYS A 127 -7.16 -9.81 -10.70
C LYS A 127 -5.82 -9.14 -10.36
N ASP A 128 -5.87 -7.99 -9.72
CA ASP A 128 -4.72 -7.22 -9.25
C ASP A 128 -4.35 -7.57 -7.79
N ILE A 129 -3.49 -6.76 -7.17
CA ILE A 129 -3.06 -6.95 -5.78
C ILE A 129 -4.22 -6.95 -4.77
N TYR A 130 -5.28 -6.16 -4.98
CA TYR A 130 -6.42 -6.13 -4.05
C TYR A 130 -7.23 -7.42 -4.14
N PHE A 131 -7.42 -7.92 -5.36
CA PHE A 131 -8.02 -9.24 -5.57
C PHE A 131 -7.19 -10.35 -4.93
N GLN A 132 -5.86 -10.35 -5.13
CA GLN A 132 -5.00 -11.36 -4.52
C GLN A 132 -5.00 -11.27 -2.99
N SER A 133 -4.97 -10.06 -2.43
CA SER A 133 -5.10 -9.84 -0.97
C SER A 133 -6.42 -10.40 -0.45
N CYS A 134 -7.53 -10.16 -1.14
CA CYS A 134 -8.83 -10.72 -0.76
C CYS A 134 -8.81 -12.25 -0.72
N VAL A 135 -8.27 -12.89 -1.77
CA VAL A 135 -8.21 -14.36 -1.84
C VAL A 135 -7.31 -14.91 -0.74
N PHE A 136 -6.14 -14.31 -0.55
CA PHE A 136 -5.19 -14.68 0.50
C PHE A 136 -5.80 -14.55 1.90
N ASP A 137 -6.40 -13.40 2.23
CA ASP A 137 -7.00 -13.14 3.55
C ASP A 137 -8.18 -14.08 3.81
N LEU A 138 -9.03 -14.36 2.82
CA LEU A 138 -10.12 -15.34 2.97
C LEU A 138 -9.59 -16.74 3.26
N LEU A 139 -8.56 -17.19 2.55
CA LEU A 139 -7.99 -18.53 2.74
C LEU A 139 -7.26 -18.68 4.08
N THR A 140 -6.66 -17.59 4.57
CA THR A 140 -5.83 -17.57 5.79
C THR A 140 -6.56 -17.13 7.04
N THR A 141 -7.78 -16.59 6.94
CA THR A 141 -8.59 -16.18 8.11
C THR A 141 -9.98 -16.80 8.13
N GLY A 142 -10.55 -17.13 6.97
CA GLY A 142 -11.95 -17.53 6.83
C GLY A 142 -12.98 -16.42 7.09
N ASP A 143 -12.56 -15.16 7.24
CA ASP A 143 -13.46 -14.04 7.53
C ASP A 143 -13.84 -13.27 6.25
N ALA A 144 -15.12 -13.34 5.89
CA ALA A 144 -15.68 -12.66 4.72
C ALA A 144 -15.55 -11.13 4.76
N ASN A 145 -15.30 -10.52 5.93
CA ASN A 145 -15.06 -9.08 6.06
C ASN A 145 -13.79 -8.64 5.32
N PHE A 146 -12.81 -9.52 5.11
CA PHE A 146 -11.61 -9.16 4.35
C PHE A 146 -11.89 -8.90 2.86
N THR A 147 -12.98 -9.44 2.31
CA THR A 147 -13.45 -9.04 0.97
C THR A 147 -13.90 -7.58 0.94
N ALA A 148 -14.52 -7.09 2.02
CA ALA A 148 -14.86 -5.68 2.15
C ALA A 148 -13.60 -4.82 2.37
N ALA A 149 -12.64 -5.30 3.17
CA ALA A 149 -11.38 -4.60 3.41
C ALA A 149 -10.56 -4.37 2.12
N ALA A 150 -10.38 -5.42 1.33
CA ALA A 150 -9.68 -5.33 0.05
C ALA A 150 -10.42 -4.41 -0.97
N HIS A 151 -11.75 -4.50 -1.03
CA HIS A 151 -12.54 -3.60 -1.89
C HIS A 151 -12.41 -2.14 -1.46
N SER A 152 -12.50 -1.86 -0.15
CA SER A 152 -12.32 -0.51 0.38
C SER A 152 -10.91 0.04 0.15
N ALA A 153 -9.88 -0.81 0.16
CA ALA A 153 -8.52 -0.38 -0.19
C ALA A 153 -8.42 0.06 -1.67
N LEU A 154 -9.11 -0.61 -2.59
CA LEU A 154 -9.21 -0.19 -3.98
C LEU A 154 -9.94 1.15 -4.13
N GLU A 155 -11.04 1.36 -3.39
CA GLU A 155 -11.76 2.64 -3.34
C GLU A 155 -10.88 3.77 -2.80
N ASP A 156 -10.07 3.49 -1.77
CA ASP A 156 -9.15 4.45 -1.17
C ASP A 156 -8.08 4.88 -2.18
N VAL A 157 -7.48 3.94 -2.92
CA VAL A 157 -6.51 4.28 -3.97
C VAL A 157 -7.17 5.03 -5.13
N ALA A 158 -8.41 4.71 -5.49
CA ALA A 158 -9.15 5.46 -6.49
C ALA A 158 -9.39 6.92 -6.06
N ALA A 159 -9.64 7.16 -4.77
CA ALA A 159 -9.79 8.50 -4.21
C ALA A 159 -8.45 9.25 -4.03
N LEU A 160 -7.36 8.53 -3.74
CA LEU A 160 -6.03 9.11 -3.59
C LEU A 160 -5.38 9.44 -4.94
N HIS A 161 -5.54 8.59 -5.95
CA HIS A 161 -4.79 8.72 -7.19
C HIS A 161 -5.65 9.26 -8.35
N PRO A 162 -5.31 10.41 -8.96
CA PRO A 162 -6.16 11.00 -10.02
C PRO A 162 -6.11 10.22 -11.34
N ARG A 163 -5.07 9.41 -11.57
CA ARG A 163 -4.88 8.62 -12.80
C ARG A 163 -5.31 7.18 -12.57
N LYS A 164 -6.28 6.71 -13.36
CA LYS A 164 -6.86 5.35 -13.25
C LYS A 164 -5.87 4.25 -13.59
N GLU A 165 -4.90 4.55 -14.44
CA GLU A 165 -3.87 3.62 -14.90
C GLU A 165 -2.94 3.17 -13.76
N ARG A 166 -2.90 3.93 -12.65
CA ARG A 166 -2.11 3.58 -11.45
C ARG A 166 -2.93 2.99 -10.32
N TRP A 167 -4.23 2.74 -10.52
CA TRP A 167 -5.07 2.14 -9.47
C TRP A 167 -4.75 0.66 -9.30
N HIS A 168 -4.53 -0.03 -10.42
CA HIS A 168 -4.30 -1.47 -10.44
C HIS A 168 -2.80 -1.77 -10.45
N ILE A 169 -2.36 -2.56 -9.47
CA ILE A 169 -1.00 -3.08 -9.38
C ILE A 169 -1.07 -4.57 -9.66
N PHE A 170 -0.50 -4.99 -10.79
CA PHE A 170 -0.46 -6.39 -11.15
C PHE A 170 0.79 -7.05 -10.56
N PRO A 171 0.67 -8.26 -9.98
CA PRO A 171 1.83 -9.01 -9.55
C PRO A 171 2.77 -9.22 -10.74
N SER A 172 4.07 -9.05 -10.51
CA SER A 172 5.07 -9.37 -11.53
C SER A 172 4.85 -10.81 -11.96
N SER A 173 4.60 -11.05 -13.25
CA SER A 173 4.65 -12.40 -13.80
C SER A 173 6.00 -12.96 -13.43
N GLY A 174 6.03 -13.97 -12.56
CA GLY A 174 7.26 -14.62 -12.13
C GLY A 174 7.97 -15.24 -13.33
N SER A 175 8.75 -14.44 -14.06
CA SER A 175 9.83 -14.96 -14.87
C SER A 175 10.94 -15.32 -13.89
N GLY A 176 10.80 -16.50 -13.29
CA GLY A 176 11.96 -17.23 -12.83
C GLY A 176 12.82 -17.49 -14.05
N THR A 177 13.72 -16.55 -14.37
CA THR A 177 14.88 -16.85 -15.19
C THR A 177 15.75 -17.71 -14.28
N PRO A 178 15.99 -18.99 -14.60
CA PRO A 178 17.06 -19.71 -13.94
C PRO A 178 18.32 -18.90 -14.24
N CYS A 179 19.05 -18.47 -13.22
CA CYS A 179 20.45 -18.12 -13.38
C CYS A 179 21.21 -19.40 -13.78
N GLY A 180 21.00 -19.84 -15.03
CA GLY A 180 21.81 -20.80 -15.72
C GLY A 180 22.98 -20.04 -16.29
N GLY A 181 24.14 -20.23 -15.67
CA GLY A 181 25.41 -19.78 -16.22
C GLY A 181 25.50 -20.18 -17.69
N SER A 182 25.78 -19.20 -18.55
CA SER A 182 26.24 -19.47 -19.90
C SER A 182 27.58 -18.78 -20.03
N ASP A 183 28.59 -19.62 -20.16
CA ASP A 183 29.98 -19.28 -20.35
C ASP A 183 30.18 -18.18 -21.40
N LEU A 184 31.08 -17.27 -21.06
CA LEU A 184 31.73 -16.35 -21.98
C LEU A 184 32.48 -17.18 -23.05
N SER A 185 31.81 -17.49 -24.16
CA SER A 185 32.49 -17.93 -25.37
C SER A 185 32.90 -16.71 -26.18
N VAL A 186 34.15 -16.28 -25.97
CA VAL A 186 34.85 -15.34 -26.84
C VAL A 186 35.16 -16.05 -28.15
N SER A 187 34.58 -15.58 -29.26
CA SER A 187 35.10 -15.88 -30.59
C SER A 187 35.23 -14.62 -31.44
N LEU A 188 36.47 -14.37 -31.87
CA LEU A 188 36.97 -13.33 -32.76
C LEU A 188 36.22 -13.19 -34.10
N GLY A 189 36.21 -11.97 -34.64
CA GLY A 189 36.04 -11.67 -36.07
C GLY A 189 35.44 -10.27 -36.31
N LEU A 190 36.23 -9.20 -36.16
CA LEU A 190 36.96 -8.47 -37.22
C LEU A 190 36.07 -7.75 -38.25
N THR A 191 36.42 -6.46 -38.46
CA THR A 191 36.00 -5.49 -39.49
C THR A 191 34.73 -4.67 -39.17
N CYS A 192 34.60 -3.37 -39.43
CA CYS A 192 35.49 -2.26 -39.81
C CYS A 192 34.60 -1.00 -39.85
N LEU A 193 35.07 0.14 -39.30
CA LEU A 193 34.65 1.54 -39.55
C LEU A 193 33.15 1.91 -39.31
N PHE A 194 32.75 3.06 -38.74
CA PHE A 194 33.25 4.42 -38.90
C PHE A 194 33.05 5.29 -37.63
N LEU A 195 33.81 6.38 -37.67
CA LEU A 195 34.06 7.48 -36.74
C LEU A 195 32.92 8.52 -36.59
N ILE A 196 32.73 9.00 -35.33
CA ILE A 196 32.35 10.37 -34.84
C ILE A 196 30.90 10.81 -35.20
N VAL A 197 30.12 11.64 -34.50
CA VAL A 197 30.37 12.89 -33.74
C VAL A 197 29.14 13.31 -32.88
N PHE A 198 29.43 13.90 -31.71
CA PHE A 198 28.67 14.70 -30.71
C PHE A 198 27.50 14.05 -29.96
#